data_AF-A0A2E8E6B6-F1
#
_entry.id   AF-A0A2E8E6B6-F1
#
_cell.length_a   1.000
_cell.length_b   1.000
_cell.length_c   1.000
_cell.angle_alpha   90.00
_cell.angle_beta   90.00
_cell.angle_gamma   90.00
#
_symmetry.space_group_name_H-M   'P 1'
#
loop_
_entity.id
_entity.type
_entity.pdbx_description
1 polymer ?
#
loop_
_entity_poly.entity_id
_entity_poly.type
_entity_poly.pdbx_seq_one_letter_code
_entity_poly.pdbx_strand_id
1 'polypeptide(L)'
;MALRLIRRTSRSPTMCATDSSAMVTPPSSSRTSVPQPRGRRRERRHRFSVFLAMLASRRSGVPRPASRGGPGDLDDDLVAAVRTLAPIRSVRLTTRLAAVSVTPEGGAAGVLRFPVPTPARPGLQLEVELDPSCGLDGWDRQSLRDAGRVLGLMLEPRREASVLADGREADGAAPLIGSSACMQRLRVQIERVAATDFTLLIEGETGSGKELVARQVHDLSVRHQGPFVAVNCAALVESLLEAELFGIEDRIATGVRARRGKFEAADRGTLFLDEVAELSPAAQAKLLRAVQELAVERVGGQGPRPVDIRVVVATNKCLRGLVGAGRFRADLYYRLAGVELEVPPLRRRREDILELAEYFLARHLGLRRLALSESAAEALVTYDWPGNVRELERVVERALALSREDVVGLPDLPAELTRTYAEVLQPSIAHAETMRAWGSRYARLVLERCGRNKRRACEVLGISYHTLQSYLRYQTRSTGTSVAGSGSAPAASPASSLAQPHRDTR
;
A
#
# COMPACT_ATOMS: atom_id res chain seq x y z
N MET A 1 -12.57 1.22 15.81
CA MET A 1 -12.22 1.10 17.24
C MET A 1 -12.96 2.08 18.19
N ALA A 2 -13.81 3.00 17.69
CA ALA A 2 -14.54 3.97 18.53
C ALA A 2 -15.89 3.48 19.12
N LEU A 3 -16.47 2.39 18.60
CA LEU A 3 -17.77 1.86 19.07
C LEU A 3 -17.68 0.93 20.29
N ARG A 4 -16.48 0.61 20.79
CA ARG A 4 -16.29 -0.29 21.96
C ARG A 4 -16.36 0.41 23.33
N LEU A 5 -16.39 1.75 23.38
CA LEU A 5 -16.38 2.51 24.64
C LEU A 5 -17.75 2.66 25.34
N ILE A 6 -18.85 2.25 24.71
CA ILE A 6 -20.22 2.49 25.24
C ILE A 6 -20.79 1.30 26.05
N ARG A 7 -20.16 0.11 26.02
CA ARG A 7 -20.73 -1.12 26.60
C ARG A 7 -20.25 -1.49 28.02
N ARG A 8 -19.43 -0.68 28.70
CA ARG A 8 -18.78 -1.09 29.97
C ARG A 8 -19.39 -0.57 31.28
N THR A 9 -20.58 0.02 31.28
CA THR A 9 -21.26 0.46 32.52
C THR A 9 -22.66 -0.15 32.63
N SER A 10 -22.74 -1.45 32.81
CA SER A 10 -23.93 -2.12 33.31
C SER A 10 -23.53 -3.32 34.19
N ARG A 11 -23.31 -3.06 35.48
CA ARG A 11 -23.44 -4.05 36.54
C ARG A 11 -24.12 -3.36 37.73
N SER A 12 -25.34 -3.77 38.01
CA SER A 12 -26.07 -3.52 39.25
C SER A 12 -25.44 -4.33 40.40
N PRO A 13 -25.72 -3.99 41.66
CA PRO A 13 -26.47 -4.94 42.48
C PRO A 13 -27.54 -4.32 43.42
N THR A 14 -28.67 -5.03 43.46
CA THR A 14 -29.52 -5.49 44.59
C THR A 14 -29.68 -4.73 45.94
N MET A 15 -30.97 -4.65 46.33
CA MET A 15 -31.63 -4.79 47.66
C MET A 15 -31.30 -3.87 48.84
N CYS A 16 -32.30 -3.18 49.42
CA CYS A 16 -33.11 -3.66 50.56
C CYS A 16 -34.19 -2.62 50.98
N ALA A 17 -35.18 -3.11 51.72
CA ALA A 17 -36.49 -2.53 52.05
C ALA A 17 -36.50 -1.46 53.16
N THR A 18 -37.58 -0.67 53.26
CA THR A 18 -38.50 -0.60 54.43
C THR A 18 -39.64 0.42 54.22
N ASP A 19 -40.71 0.19 54.98
CA ASP A 19 -42.09 0.68 54.91
C ASP A 19 -42.32 2.20 55.06
N SER A 20 -43.42 2.72 54.48
CA SER A 20 -44.68 2.96 55.21
C SER A 20 -45.67 3.82 54.44
N SER A 21 -46.94 3.48 54.64
CA SER A 21 -48.18 4.00 54.07
C SER A 21 -48.43 5.51 54.24
N ALA A 22 -49.10 6.12 53.25
CA ALA A 22 -50.32 6.93 53.44
C ALA A 22 -50.91 7.41 52.10
N MET A 23 -52.19 7.14 51.89
CA MET A 23 -53.04 7.74 50.87
C MET A 23 -53.31 9.22 51.20
N VAL A 24 -53.06 10.15 50.29
CA VAL A 24 -53.84 11.41 50.11
C VAL A 24 -53.65 11.91 48.66
N THR A 25 -54.74 12.13 47.93
CA THR A 25 -54.85 12.95 46.70
C THR A 25 -55.68 14.20 47.01
N PRO A 26 -55.60 15.29 46.21
CA PRO A 26 -54.52 16.27 46.11
C PRO A 26 -55.00 17.68 46.57
N PRO A 27 -54.18 18.73 46.44
CA PRO A 27 -54.68 19.82 45.61
C PRO A 27 -53.66 20.39 44.62
N SER A 28 -54.24 20.93 43.56
CA SER A 28 -53.68 21.66 42.44
C SER A 28 -53.06 23.01 42.84
N SER A 29 -51.80 23.24 42.46
CA SER A 29 -51.33 24.55 41.99
C SER A 29 -49.91 24.46 41.41
N SER A 30 -49.82 24.69 40.11
CA SER A 30 -48.69 25.26 39.36
C SER A 30 -47.26 24.84 39.76
N ARG A 31 -46.83 23.68 39.27
CA ARG A 31 -45.39 23.41 39.05
C ARG A 31 -45.07 23.68 37.59
N THR A 32 -44.21 24.66 37.35
CA THR A 32 -43.41 24.83 36.14
C THR A 32 -42.81 23.47 35.78
N SER A 33 -43.13 22.97 34.60
CA SER A 33 -42.75 21.65 34.12
C SER A 33 -41.23 21.51 34.03
N VAL A 34 -40.63 20.84 35.00
CA VAL A 34 -39.27 20.32 34.87
C VAL A 34 -39.30 19.30 33.71
N PRO A 35 -38.54 19.48 32.63
CA PRO A 35 -38.62 18.56 31.49
C PRO A 35 -38.12 17.18 31.89
N GLN A 36 -38.90 16.14 31.58
CA GLN A 36 -38.57 14.74 31.86
C GLN A 36 -37.15 14.38 31.34
N PRO A 37 -36.38 13.55 32.08
CA PRO A 37 -34.98 13.22 31.77
C PRO A 37 -34.75 12.48 30.44
N ARG A 38 -35.82 11.95 29.80
CA ARG A 38 -35.75 11.26 28.51
C ARG A 38 -35.61 12.21 27.31
N GLY A 39 -36.21 13.41 27.36
CA GLY A 39 -36.11 14.41 26.29
C GLY A 39 -34.69 14.98 26.16
N ARG A 40 -34.07 15.30 27.31
CA ARG A 40 -32.69 15.81 27.38
C ARG A 40 -31.66 14.83 26.82
N ARG A 41 -31.84 13.51 27.00
CA ARG A 41 -30.91 12.50 26.45
C ARG A 41 -30.94 12.40 24.93
N ARG A 42 -32.11 12.54 24.29
CA ARG A 42 -32.25 12.46 22.83
C ARG A 42 -31.61 13.66 22.16
N GLU A 43 -31.85 14.85 22.69
CA GLU A 43 -31.27 16.09 22.17
C GLU A 43 -29.74 16.14 22.33
N ARG A 44 -29.23 15.64 23.45
CA ARG A 44 -27.78 15.51 23.70
C ARG A 44 -27.08 14.57 22.71
N ARG A 45 -27.66 13.39 22.46
CA ARG A 45 -27.15 12.48 21.43
C ARG A 45 -27.18 13.09 20.03
N HIS A 46 -28.22 13.87 19.75
CA HIS A 46 -28.34 14.57 18.47
C HIS A 46 -27.24 15.61 18.30
N ARG A 47 -26.96 16.45 19.30
CA ARG A 47 -25.85 17.42 19.28
C ARG A 47 -24.49 16.76 19.03
N PHE A 48 -24.19 15.66 19.73
CA PHE A 48 -22.94 14.92 19.48
C PHE A 48 -22.90 14.26 18.10
N SER A 49 -24.03 13.81 17.56
CA SER A 49 -24.10 13.29 16.19
C SER A 49 -23.89 14.37 15.13
N VAL A 50 -24.39 15.59 15.37
CA VAL A 50 -24.17 16.75 14.50
C VAL A 50 -22.69 17.17 14.53
N PHE A 51 -22.06 17.17 15.71
CA PHE A 51 -20.62 17.35 15.85
C PHE A 51 -19.83 16.34 14.98
N LEU A 52 -20.13 15.05 15.10
CA LEU A 52 -19.46 14.01 14.29
C LEU A 52 -19.73 14.16 12.78
N ALA A 53 -20.94 14.58 12.40
CA ALA A 53 -21.30 14.81 11.01
C ALA A 53 -20.53 16.00 10.40
N MET A 54 -20.41 17.12 11.14
CA MET A 54 -19.60 18.29 10.71
C MET A 54 -18.11 17.94 10.56
N LEU A 55 -17.58 17.08 11.44
CA LEU A 55 -16.21 16.58 11.31
C LEU A 55 -16.04 15.63 10.11
N ALA A 56 -17.06 14.84 9.78
CA ALA A 56 -17.03 13.94 8.62
C ALA A 56 -17.13 14.71 7.29
N SER A 57 -17.95 15.76 7.20
CA SER A 57 -18.06 16.61 6.01
C SER A 57 -16.79 17.40 5.69
N ARG A 58 -15.94 17.65 6.70
CA ARG A 58 -14.60 18.22 6.49
C ARG A 58 -13.66 17.26 5.75
N ARG A 59 -13.86 15.93 5.86
CA ARG A 59 -13.03 14.94 5.14
C ARG A 59 -13.29 14.92 3.64
N SER A 60 -14.39 15.49 3.17
CA SER A 60 -14.82 15.51 1.77
C SER A 60 -14.61 16.86 1.04
N GLY A 61 -14.02 17.88 1.69
CA GLY A 61 -13.89 19.24 1.14
C GLY A 61 -12.46 19.66 0.78
N VAL A 62 -12.33 20.45 -0.30
CA VAL A 62 -11.11 21.11 -0.83
C VAL A 62 -10.39 21.95 0.24
N PRO A 63 -9.04 21.95 0.32
CA PRO A 63 -8.31 22.76 1.29
C PRO A 63 -8.49 24.27 1.00
N ARG A 64 -8.99 25.02 1.97
CA ARG A 64 -8.94 26.49 1.96
C ARG A 64 -7.55 26.97 2.36
N PRO A 65 -7.04 28.07 1.76
CA PRO A 65 -5.74 28.61 2.11
C PRO A 65 -5.71 28.99 3.60
N ALA A 66 -4.60 28.65 4.25
CA ALA A 66 -4.36 28.90 5.67
C ALA A 66 -4.71 30.36 6.01
N SER A 67 -5.76 30.56 6.79
CA SER A 67 -6.00 31.83 7.45
C SER A 67 -4.81 32.09 8.39
N ARG A 68 -4.38 33.36 8.44
CA ARG A 68 -3.25 33.85 9.24
C ARG A 68 -3.53 33.64 10.75
N GLY A 69 -3.29 32.44 11.25
CA GLY A 69 -3.34 32.09 12.67
C GLY A 69 -2.10 31.30 13.04
N GLY A 70 -1.45 31.65 14.16
CA GLY A 70 -0.24 30.96 14.63
C GLY A 70 -0.49 29.48 14.94
N PRO A 71 0.56 28.70 15.27
CA PRO A 71 0.50 27.23 15.41
C PRO A 71 -0.42 26.68 16.53
N GLY A 72 -1.23 27.52 17.18
CA GLY A 72 -2.21 27.16 18.22
C GLY A 72 -3.67 27.53 17.90
N ASP A 73 -4.00 28.08 16.74
CA ASP A 73 -5.39 28.42 16.40
C ASP A 73 -6.18 27.22 15.86
N LEU A 74 -7.42 27.08 16.35
CA LEU A 74 -8.42 26.18 15.77
C LEU A 74 -9.04 26.84 14.53
N ASP A 75 -9.18 26.06 13.47
CA ASP A 75 -9.95 26.46 12.28
C ASP A 75 -11.40 26.83 12.67
N ASP A 76 -11.98 27.84 12.01
CA ASP A 76 -13.32 28.38 12.33
C ASP A 76 -14.40 27.28 12.28
N ASP A 77 -14.24 26.31 11.37
CA ASP A 77 -15.12 25.15 11.23
C ASP A 77 -15.05 24.19 12.44
N LEU A 78 -13.86 24.02 13.04
CA LEU A 78 -13.68 23.20 14.24
C LEU A 78 -14.26 23.91 15.47
N VAL A 79 -14.10 25.23 15.55
CA VAL A 79 -14.71 26.06 16.59
C VAL A 79 -16.23 25.97 16.50
N ALA A 80 -16.80 26.06 15.29
CA ALA A 80 -18.23 25.89 15.06
C ALA A 80 -18.72 24.49 15.47
N ALA A 81 -17.97 23.43 15.15
CA ALA A 81 -18.32 22.08 15.55
C ALA A 81 -18.33 21.91 17.08
N VAL A 82 -17.30 22.38 17.79
CA VAL A 82 -17.24 22.28 19.27
C VAL A 82 -18.36 23.08 19.93
N ARG A 83 -18.74 24.23 19.38
CA ARG A 83 -19.88 25.04 19.85
C ARG A 83 -21.24 24.33 19.74
N THR A 84 -21.38 23.28 18.94
CA THR A 84 -22.62 22.48 18.89
C THR A 84 -22.85 21.64 20.16
N LEU A 85 -21.79 21.39 20.94
CA LEU A 85 -21.84 20.50 22.10
C LEU A 85 -22.34 21.20 23.36
N ALA A 86 -22.03 22.48 23.53
CA ALA A 86 -22.39 23.28 24.70
C ALA A 86 -22.44 24.78 24.35
N PRO A 87 -23.16 25.61 25.13
CA PRO A 87 -23.14 27.06 24.97
C PRO A 87 -21.77 27.62 25.36
N ILE A 88 -20.93 27.85 24.35
CA ILE A 88 -19.52 28.22 24.50
C ILE A 88 -19.26 29.57 23.85
N ARG A 89 -18.61 30.47 24.59
CA ARG A 89 -18.25 31.81 24.13
C ARG A 89 -16.99 31.77 23.25
N SER A 90 -15.93 31.12 23.73
CA SER A 90 -14.67 30.97 23.00
C SER A 90 -14.07 29.58 23.17
N VAL A 91 -13.38 29.10 22.13
CA VAL A 91 -12.65 27.81 22.13
C VAL A 91 -11.25 28.06 21.58
N ARG A 92 -10.21 27.60 22.29
CA ARG A 92 -8.81 27.68 21.85
C ARG A 92 -8.02 26.43 22.22
N LEU A 93 -6.91 26.19 21.54
CA LEU A 93 -5.93 25.18 21.94
C LEU A 93 -4.74 25.85 22.63
N THR A 94 -4.29 25.29 23.75
CA THR A 94 -3.16 25.82 24.51
C THR A 94 -2.25 24.72 25.01
N THR A 95 -0.95 25.02 25.08
CA THR A 95 0.09 24.16 25.69
C THR A 95 0.61 24.74 27.01
N ARG A 96 0.11 25.91 27.44
CA ARG A 96 0.55 26.55 28.69
C ARG A 96 -0.12 25.88 29.89
N LEU A 97 0.68 25.23 30.73
CA LEU A 97 0.32 24.90 32.12
C LEU A 97 0.38 26.17 32.96
N ALA A 98 -0.64 27.03 32.87
CA ALA A 98 -0.81 28.10 33.85
C ALA A 98 -1.47 27.53 35.12
N ALA A 99 -0.91 27.89 36.27
CA ALA A 99 -1.30 27.41 37.59
C ALA A 99 -2.82 27.46 37.83
N VAL A 100 -3.29 26.44 38.54
CA VAL A 100 -4.68 26.17 38.90
C VAL A 100 -5.27 27.33 39.71
N SER A 101 -6.47 27.79 39.33
CA SER A 101 -7.47 28.28 40.28
C SER A 101 -8.78 27.53 40.03
N VAL A 102 -8.94 26.39 40.70
CA VAL A 102 -10.25 25.78 40.95
C VAL A 102 -10.83 26.54 42.13
N THR A 103 -11.87 27.34 41.91
CA THR A 103 -12.78 27.71 42.98
C THR A 103 -13.90 26.65 43.03
N PRO A 104 -14.10 25.97 44.16
CA PRO A 104 -15.33 25.23 44.40
C PRO A 104 -16.40 26.25 44.78
N GLU A 105 -17.55 26.18 44.12
CA GLU A 105 -18.78 26.92 44.44
C GLU A 105 -18.78 28.43 44.15
N GLY A 106 -19.65 28.85 43.23
CA GLY A 106 -20.12 30.24 43.10
C GLY A 106 -19.29 31.16 42.19
N GLY A 107 -19.83 31.41 40.99
CA GLY A 107 -19.73 32.70 40.27
C GLY A 107 -18.36 33.28 39.91
N ALA A 108 -17.90 33.03 38.67
CA ALA A 108 -17.32 34.01 37.72
C ALA A 108 -16.63 33.26 36.57
N ALA A 109 -17.02 33.59 35.32
CA ALA A 109 -16.41 33.21 34.02
C ALA A 109 -15.45 32.00 34.03
N GLY A 110 -16.03 30.79 34.11
CA GLY A 110 -15.27 29.54 34.20
C GLY A 110 -14.67 29.13 32.87
N VAL A 111 -13.36 29.35 32.70
CA VAL A 111 -12.59 28.73 31.64
C VAL A 111 -12.32 27.27 32.01
N LEU A 112 -12.84 26.33 31.21
CA LEU A 112 -12.63 24.90 31.40
C LEU A 112 -11.58 24.37 30.42
N ARG A 113 -10.73 23.46 30.90
CA ARG A 113 -9.68 22.84 30.09
C ARG A 113 -9.88 21.34 30.00
N PHE A 114 -9.80 20.80 28.79
CA PHE A 114 -9.94 19.37 28.50
C PHE A 114 -8.69 18.85 27.79
N PRO A 115 -8.16 17.67 28.16
CA PRO A 115 -6.96 17.14 27.54
C PRO A 115 -7.22 16.75 26.09
N VAL A 116 -6.30 17.12 25.19
CA VAL A 116 -6.26 16.72 23.78
C VAL A 116 -5.07 15.78 23.61
N PRO A 117 -5.25 14.46 23.79
CA PRO A 117 -4.16 13.51 23.71
C PRO A 117 -3.65 13.39 22.26
N THR A 118 -2.45 13.93 22.01
CA THR A 118 -1.71 13.77 20.76
C THR A 118 -0.24 13.50 21.07
N PRO A 119 0.39 12.42 20.56
CA PRO A 119 1.84 12.20 20.66
C PRO A 119 2.69 13.30 20.01
N ALA A 120 2.18 14.02 19.01
CA ALA A 120 2.95 15.08 18.34
C ALA A 120 3.08 16.37 19.18
N ARG A 121 2.14 16.62 20.12
CA ARG A 121 2.15 17.78 21.02
C ARG A 121 1.75 17.37 22.44
N PRO A 122 2.68 16.79 23.22
CA PRO A 122 2.39 16.39 24.58
C PRO A 122 1.96 17.59 25.43
N GLY A 123 0.85 17.45 26.16
CA GLY A 123 0.31 18.50 27.04
C GLY A 123 -0.68 19.47 26.38
N LEU A 124 -1.11 19.24 25.14
CA LEU A 124 -2.13 20.05 24.47
C LEU A 124 -3.49 19.98 25.20
N GLN A 125 -4.11 21.14 25.42
CA GLN A 125 -5.42 21.27 26.07
C GLN A 125 -6.38 22.09 25.21
N LEU A 126 -7.65 21.69 25.22
CA LEU A 126 -8.79 22.42 24.69
C LEU A 126 -9.34 23.33 25.79
N GLU A 127 -9.18 24.63 25.60
CA GLU A 127 -9.65 25.66 26.51
C GLU A 127 -11.00 26.22 26.02
N VAL A 128 -12.00 26.18 26.90
CA VAL A 128 -13.40 26.49 26.60
C VAL A 128 -13.90 27.54 27.60
N GLU A 129 -14.23 28.73 27.12
CA GLU A 129 -14.85 29.78 27.94
C GLU A 129 -16.37 29.71 27.82
N LEU A 130 -17.04 29.65 28.97
CA LEU A 130 -18.49 29.46 29.04
C LEU A 130 -19.23 30.79 29.21
N ASP A 131 -20.47 30.80 28.76
CA ASP A 131 -21.40 31.88 29.09
C ASP A 131 -21.75 31.82 30.59
N PRO A 132 -21.56 32.91 31.37
CA PRO A 132 -21.83 32.92 32.81
C PRO A 132 -23.30 32.65 33.17
N SER A 133 -24.23 32.74 32.22
CA SER A 133 -25.64 32.39 32.41
C SER A 133 -25.96 30.89 32.30
N CYS A 134 -24.99 30.06 31.88
CA CYS A 134 -25.19 28.64 31.60
C CYS A 134 -24.36 27.74 32.53
N GLY A 135 -25.02 26.94 33.38
CA GLY A 135 -24.37 25.88 34.14
C GLY A 135 -24.12 24.64 33.27
N LEU A 136 -22.87 24.18 33.18
CA LEU A 136 -22.57 22.87 32.58
C LEU A 136 -22.85 21.73 33.56
N ASP A 137 -23.55 20.70 33.09
CA ASP A 137 -23.72 19.47 33.84
C ASP A 137 -22.61 18.44 33.54
N GLY A 138 -22.67 17.29 34.22
CA GLY A 138 -21.65 16.24 34.05
C GLY A 138 -21.57 15.65 32.64
N TRP A 139 -22.65 15.73 31.86
CA TRP A 139 -22.66 15.23 30.48
C TRP A 139 -21.97 16.21 29.53
N ASP A 140 -22.23 17.51 29.67
CA ASP A 140 -21.60 18.52 28.82
C ASP A 140 -20.07 18.52 29.02
N ARG A 141 -19.61 18.38 30.27
CA ARG A 141 -18.18 18.20 30.59
C ARG A 141 -17.59 16.94 29.97
N GLN A 142 -18.35 15.84 29.93
CA GLN A 142 -17.90 14.59 29.33
C GLN A 142 -17.85 14.67 27.80
N SER A 143 -18.84 15.31 27.17
CA SER A 143 -18.87 15.52 25.72
C SER A 143 -17.74 16.41 25.23
N LEU A 144 -17.38 17.46 25.98
CA LEU A 144 -16.21 18.30 25.66
C LEU A 144 -14.89 17.54 25.85
N ARG A 145 -14.80 16.67 26.86
CA ARG A 145 -13.65 15.78 27.03
C ARG A 145 -13.51 14.79 25.87
N ASP A 146 -14.60 14.21 25.41
CA ASP A 146 -14.60 13.27 24.28
C ASP A 146 -14.34 13.99 22.95
N ALA A 147 -14.80 15.23 22.79
CA ALA A 147 -14.44 16.09 21.67
C ALA A 147 -12.94 16.39 21.65
N GLY A 148 -12.31 16.66 22.80
CA GLY A 148 -10.86 16.82 22.92
C GLY A 148 -10.08 15.59 22.46
N ARG A 149 -10.58 14.37 22.75
CA ARG A 149 -9.98 13.11 22.26
C ARG A 149 -10.12 12.95 20.75
N VAL A 150 -11.31 13.27 20.20
CA VAL A 150 -11.54 13.22 18.75
C VAL A 150 -10.67 14.23 18.02
N LEU A 151 -10.55 15.45 18.56
CA LEU A 151 -9.63 16.48 18.06
C LEU A 151 -8.17 15.99 18.09
N GLY A 152 -7.75 15.31 19.16
CA GLY A 152 -6.42 14.69 19.24
C GLY A 152 -6.17 13.74 18.08
N LEU A 153 -7.11 12.84 17.78
CA LEU A 153 -7.03 11.92 16.63
C LEU A 153 -7.02 12.62 15.26
N MET A 154 -7.56 13.84 15.16
CA MET A 154 -7.58 14.62 13.91
C MET A 154 -6.35 15.52 13.76
N LEU A 155 -5.73 15.91 14.86
CA LEU A 155 -4.50 16.71 14.90
C LEU A 155 -3.25 15.84 14.83
N GLU A 156 -3.38 14.52 14.90
CA GLU A 156 -2.31 13.59 14.56
C GLU A 156 -1.77 13.92 13.16
N PRO A 157 -0.48 14.29 13.02
CA PRO A 157 0.14 14.23 11.71
C PRO A 157 0.04 12.78 11.23
N ARG A 158 -0.59 12.56 10.07
CA ARG A 158 -0.62 11.24 9.46
C ARG A 158 0.82 10.73 9.43
N ARG A 159 1.05 9.51 9.95
CA ARG A 159 2.31 8.77 9.73
C ARG A 159 2.48 8.30 8.28
N GLU A 160 1.80 8.94 7.35
CA GLU A 160 1.98 8.83 5.91
C GLU A 160 2.52 10.19 5.46
N ALA A 161 3.77 10.19 4.98
CA ALA A 161 4.51 11.32 4.39
C ALA A 161 5.47 12.16 5.26
N SER A 162 5.95 11.69 6.42
CA SER A 162 7.14 12.31 7.05
C SER A 162 8.48 11.69 6.61
N VAL A 163 8.47 10.78 5.64
CA VAL A 163 9.70 10.30 4.93
C VAL A 163 9.89 11.07 3.60
N LEU A 164 8.95 11.94 3.22
CA LEU A 164 9.02 12.73 1.98
C LEU A 164 9.41 14.20 2.22
N ALA A 165 9.80 14.58 3.43
CA ALA A 165 10.12 15.96 3.78
C ALA A 165 11.40 16.08 4.63
N ASP A 166 12.36 15.18 4.43
CA ASP A 166 13.75 15.48 4.79
C ASP A 166 14.51 15.73 3.48
N GLY A 167 14.87 16.99 3.28
CA GLY A 167 15.40 17.51 2.03
C GLY A 167 16.76 16.93 1.71
N ARG A 168 16.78 15.99 0.76
CA ARG A 168 17.83 15.89 -0.26
C ARG A 168 17.14 15.55 -1.58
N GLU A 169 16.80 16.58 -2.35
CA GLU A 169 16.63 16.46 -3.79
C GLU A 169 18.00 16.13 -4.40
N ALA A 170 18.43 14.88 -4.22
CA ALA A 170 19.44 14.26 -5.05
C ALA A 170 18.68 13.54 -6.17
N ASP A 171 18.56 14.22 -7.31
CA ASP A 171 18.29 13.63 -8.63
C ASP A 171 17.13 12.61 -8.71
N GLY A 172 15.90 13.05 -8.48
CA GLY A 172 14.67 12.44 -9.06
C GLY A 172 14.34 10.97 -8.77
N ALA A 173 15.03 10.29 -7.86
CA ALA A 173 14.82 8.87 -7.62
C ALA A 173 13.64 8.57 -6.67
N ALA A 174 12.81 7.59 -7.01
CA ALA A 174 11.73 7.13 -6.15
C ALA A 174 12.30 6.39 -4.91
N PRO A 175 11.77 6.63 -3.70
CA PRO A 175 12.24 5.96 -2.49
C PRO A 175 11.93 4.46 -2.50
N LEU A 176 12.75 3.67 -1.78
CA LEU A 176 12.50 2.24 -1.56
C LEU A 176 11.41 2.05 -0.49
N ILE A 177 10.18 1.81 -0.95
CA ILE A 177 8.96 1.69 -0.13
C ILE A 177 8.75 0.26 0.40
N GLY A 178 8.09 0.14 1.55
CA GLY A 178 7.69 -1.13 2.14
C GLY A 178 8.10 -1.23 3.60
N SER A 179 7.16 -1.59 4.46
CA SER A 179 7.33 -1.72 5.92
C SER A 179 7.52 -3.16 6.39
N SER A 180 7.43 -4.15 5.49
CA SER A 180 7.62 -5.57 5.81
C SER A 180 8.99 -5.90 6.40
N ALA A 181 9.04 -6.96 7.20
CA ALA A 181 10.27 -7.39 7.86
C ALA A 181 11.40 -7.75 6.86
N CYS A 182 11.07 -8.26 5.67
CA CYS A 182 12.09 -8.55 4.65
C CYS A 182 12.67 -7.26 4.05
N MET A 183 11.86 -6.23 3.83
CA MET A 183 12.33 -4.93 3.35
C MET A 183 13.15 -4.18 4.41
N GLN A 184 12.79 -4.30 5.70
CA GLN A 184 13.60 -3.76 6.79
C GLN A 184 14.98 -4.42 6.84
N ARG A 185 15.06 -5.76 6.71
CA ARG A 185 16.34 -6.48 6.64
C ARG A 185 17.17 -6.04 5.42
N LEU A 186 16.53 -5.92 4.26
CA LEU A 186 17.20 -5.46 3.04
C LEU A 186 17.80 -4.05 3.23
N ARG A 187 17.07 -3.11 3.84
CA ARG A 187 17.60 -1.76 4.14
C ARG A 187 18.83 -1.80 5.04
N VAL A 188 18.81 -2.60 6.11
CA VAL A 188 19.98 -2.77 6.98
C VAL A 188 21.18 -3.36 6.23
N GLN A 189 20.94 -4.31 5.31
CA GLN A 189 22.00 -4.85 4.47
C GLN A 189 22.55 -3.79 3.49
N ILE A 190 21.67 -3.01 2.86
CA ILE A 190 22.05 -1.89 1.98
C ILE A 190 22.96 -0.91 2.72
N GLU A 191 22.59 -0.46 3.91
CA GLU A 191 23.39 0.47 4.73
C GLU A 191 24.80 -0.07 5.01
N ARG A 192 24.89 -1.36 5.38
CA ARG A 192 26.19 -2.00 5.65
C ARG A 192 27.06 -2.13 4.41
N VAL A 193 26.46 -2.52 3.29
CA VAL A 193 27.18 -2.72 2.02
C VAL A 193 27.59 -1.39 1.41
N ALA A 194 26.78 -0.34 1.55
CA ALA A 194 27.05 1.00 1.04
C ALA A 194 28.35 1.58 1.63
N ALA A 195 28.66 1.28 2.90
CA ALA A 195 29.89 1.70 3.57
C ALA A 195 31.17 1.01 3.06
N THR A 196 31.04 -0.04 2.24
CA THR A 196 32.16 -0.76 1.63
C THR A 196 32.26 -0.43 0.14
N ASP A 197 33.42 -0.70 -0.46
CA ASP A 197 33.66 -0.52 -1.89
C ASP A 197 33.65 -1.85 -2.67
N PHE A 198 33.11 -2.92 -2.06
CA PHE A 198 33.01 -4.23 -2.69
C PHE A 198 32.03 -4.23 -3.87
N THR A 199 32.33 -5.07 -4.85
CA THR A 199 31.41 -5.41 -5.94
C THR A 199 30.14 -6.02 -5.36
N LEU A 200 29.00 -5.51 -5.80
CA LEU A 200 27.68 -5.94 -5.31
C LEU A 200 26.92 -6.67 -6.41
N LEU A 201 26.41 -7.87 -6.10
CA LEU A 201 25.47 -8.63 -6.93
C LEU A 201 24.07 -8.54 -6.33
N ILE A 202 23.14 -7.99 -7.09
CA ILE A 202 21.73 -7.86 -6.74
C ILE A 202 20.92 -8.89 -7.53
N GLU A 203 20.42 -9.90 -6.85
CA GLU A 203 19.53 -10.90 -7.45
C GLU A 203 18.07 -10.56 -7.14
N GLY A 204 17.19 -10.75 -8.12
CA GLY A 204 15.76 -10.55 -7.91
C GLY A 204 15.00 -10.56 -9.22
N GLU A 205 13.71 -10.91 -9.13
CA GLU A 205 12.85 -11.00 -10.30
C GLU A 205 12.74 -9.67 -11.05
N THR A 206 12.41 -9.75 -12.34
CA THR A 206 12.16 -8.57 -13.16
C THR A 206 11.04 -7.73 -12.54
N GLY A 207 11.24 -6.41 -12.47
CA GLY A 207 10.28 -5.47 -11.88
C GLY A 207 10.23 -5.43 -10.35
N SER A 208 11.14 -6.09 -9.63
CA SER A 208 11.18 -6.09 -8.15
C SER A 208 11.77 -4.82 -7.50
N GLY A 209 12.48 -3.99 -8.27
CA GLY A 209 13.11 -2.75 -7.81
C GLY A 209 14.64 -2.82 -7.64
N LYS A 210 15.33 -3.73 -8.33
CA LYS A 210 16.80 -3.89 -8.25
C LYS A 210 17.58 -2.58 -8.51
N GLU A 211 17.15 -1.78 -9.48
CA GLU A 211 17.78 -0.49 -9.78
C GLU A 211 17.64 0.51 -8.61
N LEU A 212 16.50 0.53 -7.91
CA LEU A 212 16.31 1.38 -6.73
C LEU A 212 17.25 0.96 -5.60
N VAL A 213 17.46 -0.34 -5.42
CA VAL A 213 18.44 -0.87 -4.46
C VAL A 213 19.86 -0.43 -4.83
N ALA A 214 20.24 -0.54 -6.10
CA ALA A 214 21.56 -0.11 -6.57
C ALA A 214 21.78 1.40 -6.37
N ARG A 215 20.77 2.22 -6.67
CA ARG A 215 20.81 3.67 -6.43
C ARG A 215 20.95 3.98 -4.94
N GLN A 216 20.14 3.36 -4.09
CA GLN A 216 20.23 3.56 -2.64
C GLN A 216 21.60 3.16 -2.08
N VAL A 217 22.22 2.10 -2.60
CA VAL A 217 23.60 1.73 -2.24
C VAL A 217 24.58 2.83 -2.65
N HIS A 218 24.45 3.40 -3.85
CA HIS A 218 25.29 4.50 -4.32
C HIS A 218 25.13 5.76 -3.45
N ASP A 219 23.89 6.17 -3.19
CA ASP A 219 23.55 7.39 -2.44
C ASP A 219 24.07 7.34 -0.99
N LEU A 220 24.13 6.15 -0.40
CA LEU A 220 24.64 5.93 0.96
C LEU A 220 26.16 5.66 1.00
N SER A 221 26.82 5.56 -0.16
CA SER A 221 28.24 5.22 -0.23
C SER A 221 29.16 6.43 -0.13
N VAL A 222 30.46 6.16 0.04
CA VAL A 222 31.51 7.19 -0.06
C VAL A 222 31.59 7.83 -1.45
N ARG A 223 31.01 7.19 -2.48
CA ARG A 223 31.02 7.64 -3.88
C ARG A 223 29.74 8.38 -4.30
N HIS A 224 28.86 8.75 -3.36
CA HIS A 224 27.57 9.42 -3.64
C HIS A 224 27.68 10.77 -4.38
N GLN A 225 28.86 11.42 -4.37
CA GLN A 225 29.11 12.66 -5.13
C GLN A 225 29.56 12.38 -6.57
N GLY A 226 29.98 11.14 -6.86
CA GLY A 226 30.39 10.71 -8.19
C GLY A 226 29.20 10.31 -9.06
N PRO A 227 29.42 10.05 -10.36
CA PRO A 227 28.34 9.69 -11.27
C PRO A 227 27.77 8.29 -10.96
N PHE A 228 26.44 8.15 -11.03
CA PHE A 228 25.76 6.86 -11.12
C PHE A 228 25.41 6.55 -12.58
N VAL A 229 26.12 5.61 -13.19
CA VAL A 229 25.92 5.23 -14.60
C VAL A 229 25.24 3.88 -14.68
N ALA A 230 23.99 3.86 -15.13
CA ALA A 230 23.22 2.64 -15.35
C ALA A 230 23.30 2.16 -16.80
N VAL A 231 23.48 0.86 -17.00
CA VAL A 231 23.48 0.18 -18.30
C VAL A 231 22.64 -1.08 -18.22
N ASN A 232 21.66 -1.21 -19.10
CA ASN A 232 20.89 -2.44 -19.25
C ASN A 232 21.53 -3.29 -20.36
N CYS A 233 22.15 -4.41 -19.97
CA CYS A 233 22.86 -5.30 -20.89
C CYS A 233 21.91 -6.03 -21.85
N ALA A 234 20.65 -6.24 -21.48
CA ALA A 234 19.64 -6.89 -22.32
C ALA A 234 19.06 -5.96 -23.40
N ALA A 235 19.19 -4.64 -23.25
CA ALA A 235 18.63 -3.66 -24.18
C ALA A 235 19.53 -3.35 -25.38
N LEU A 236 20.79 -3.79 -25.36
CA LEU A 236 21.79 -3.47 -26.38
C LEU A 236 22.06 -4.69 -27.26
N VAL A 237 22.15 -4.46 -28.58
CA VAL A 237 22.67 -5.45 -29.53
C VAL A 237 24.15 -5.66 -29.23
N GLU A 238 24.64 -6.91 -29.34
CA GLU A 238 26.01 -7.29 -28.99
C GLU A 238 27.08 -6.38 -29.62
N SER A 239 26.91 -6.01 -30.88
CA SER A 239 27.83 -5.12 -31.60
C SER A 239 27.90 -3.70 -31.02
N LEU A 240 26.83 -3.21 -30.40
CA LEU A 240 26.76 -1.88 -29.78
C LEU A 240 27.17 -1.93 -28.30
N LEU A 241 27.00 -3.07 -27.64
CA LEU A 241 27.33 -3.23 -26.23
C LEU A 241 28.80 -2.89 -25.96
N GLU A 242 29.72 -3.36 -26.79
CA GLU A 242 31.15 -3.09 -26.61
C GLU A 242 31.48 -1.60 -26.77
N ALA A 243 30.93 -0.97 -27.80
CA ALA A 243 31.12 0.45 -28.07
C ALA A 243 30.52 1.34 -26.97
N GLU A 244 29.36 0.98 -26.43
CA GLU A 244 28.74 1.69 -25.32
C GLU A 244 29.53 1.49 -24.02
N LEU A 245 29.90 0.27 -23.66
CA LEU A 245 30.60 -0.01 -22.40
C LEU A 245 32.02 0.57 -22.38
N PHE A 246 32.81 0.29 -23.42
CA PHE A 246 34.25 0.58 -23.44
C PHE A 246 34.60 1.84 -24.23
N GLY A 247 33.70 2.34 -25.07
CA GLY A 247 33.95 3.50 -25.91
C GLY A 247 34.65 3.14 -27.22
N ILE A 248 34.74 4.15 -28.09
CA ILE A 248 35.30 4.05 -29.43
C ILE A 248 36.46 5.05 -29.52
N GLU A 249 37.63 4.59 -29.95
CA GLU A 249 38.75 5.48 -30.27
C GLU A 249 38.52 6.21 -31.61
N ASP A 250 39.17 7.35 -31.79
CA ASP A 250 39.06 8.09 -33.05
C ASP A 250 39.63 7.28 -34.23
N ARG A 251 39.07 7.47 -35.43
CA ARG A 251 39.61 6.92 -36.70
C ARG A 251 39.59 5.39 -36.87
N ILE A 252 38.73 4.66 -36.15
CA ILE A 252 38.52 3.21 -36.40
C ILE A 252 37.89 2.95 -37.77
N ALA A 253 36.99 3.84 -38.20
CA ALA A 253 36.35 3.79 -39.52
C ALA A 253 36.04 5.21 -40.00
N THR A 254 35.85 5.36 -41.32
CA THR A 254 35.52 6.65 -41.94
C THR A 254 34.22 7.22 -41.35
N GLY A 255 34.30 8.43 -40.79
CA GLY A 255 33.15 9.13 -40.20
C GLY A 255 32.85 8.80 -38.73
N VAL A 256 33.60 7.91 -38.09
CA VAL A 256 33.44 7.60 -36.66
C VAL A 256 34.28 8.55 -35.81
N ARG A 257 33.63 9.28 -34.90
CA ARG A 257 34.29 10.14 -33.90
C ARG A 257 34.51 9.37 -32.61
N ALA A 258 35.58 9.72 -31.89
CA ALA A 258 35.83 9.19 -30.56
C ALA A 258 34.62 9.41 -29.61
N ARG A 259 34.28 8.37 -28.83
CA ARG A 259 33.21 8.40 -27.84
C ARG A 259 33.66 7.70 -26.57
N ARG A 260 33.45 8.36 -25.42
CA ARG A 260 33.72 7.75 -24.10
C ARG A 260 32.74 6.62 -23.83
N GLY A 261 33.26 5.52 -23.28
CA GLY A 261 32.47 4.40 -22.79
C GLY A 261 31.79 4.68 -21.45
N LYS A 262 30.86 3.82 -21.07
CA LYS A 262 30.16 3.88 -19.77
C LYS A 262 31.09 3.65 -18.58
N PHE A 263 32.14 2.86 -18.74
CA PHE A 263 33.17 2.70 -17.70
C PHE A 263 33.90 4.02 -17.42
N GLU A 264 34.35 4.72 -18.48
CA GLU A 264 34.98 6.05 -18.33
C GLU A 264 33.99 7.09 -17.80
N ALA A 265 32.71 7.01 -18.19
CA ALA A 265 31.69 7.92 -17.71
C ALA A 265 31.34 7.72 -16.22
N ALA A 266 31.61 6.53 -15.67
CA ALA A 266 31.37 6.17 -14.28
C ALA A 266 32.57 6.46 -13.36
N ASP A 267 33.68 7.00 -13.90
CA ASP A 267 34.92 7.25 -13.15
C ASP A 267 34.66 8.07 -11.87
N ARG A 268 35.27 7.63 -10.76
CA ARG A 268 35.05 8.08 -9.37
C ARG A 268 33.62 7.90 -8.84
N GLY A 269 32.79 7.13 -9.53
CA GLY A 269 31.38 6.90 -9.22
C GLY A 269 31.02 5.44 -9.14
N THR A 270 29.83 5.10 -9.61
CA THR A 270 29.28 3.74 -9.59
C THR A 270 28.75 3.35 -10.96
N LEU A 271 29.19 2.20 -11.47
CA LEU A 271 28.68 1.59 -12.68
C LEU A 271 27.67 0.50 -12.29
N PHE A 272 26.41 0.71 -12.66
CA PHE A 272 25.35 -0.27 -12.49
C PHE A 272 25.09 -1.03 -13.80
N LEU A 273 25.23 -2.35 -13.77
CA LEU A 273 24.99 -3.25 -14.89
C LEU A 273 23.74 -4.11 -14.60
N ASP A 274 22.64 -3.87 -15.30
CA ASP A 274 21.42 -4.65 -15.18
C ASP A 274 21.35 -5.78 -16.22
N GLU A 275 20.75 -6.90 -15.82
CA GLU A 275 20.61 -8.14 -16.60
C GLU A 275 21.96 -8.68 -17.15
N VAL A 276 23.00 -8.73 -16.31
CA VAL A 276 24.35 -9.23 -16.69
C VAL A 276 24.36 -10.69 -17.16
N ALA A 277 23.32 -11.46 -16.83
CA ALA A 277 23.15 -12.84 -17.29
C ALA A 277 22.88 -12.96 -18.80
N GLU A 278 22.53 -11.86 -19.48
CA GLU A 278 22.30 -11.83 -20.93
C GLU A 278 23.56 -11.50 -21.74
N LEU A 279 24.70 -11.29 -21.09
CA LEU A 279 25.96 -11.00 -21.76
C LEU A 279 26.45 -12.20 -22.59
N SER A 280 26.91 -11.92 -23.81
CA SER A 280 27.57 -12.93 -24.65
C SER A 280 28.90 -13.38 -24.04
N PRO A 281 29.41 -14.58 -24.38
CA PRO A 281 30.70 -15.06 -23.86
C PRO A 281 31.88 -14.11 -24.15
N ALA A 282 31.87 -13.41 -25.29
CA ALA A 282 32.88 -12.42 -25.64
C ALA A 282 32.78 -11.18 -24.75
N ALA A 283 31.57 -10.67 -24.53
CA ALA A 283 31.31 -9.54 -23.63
C ALA A 283 31.69 -9.89 -22.17
N GLN A 284 31.42 -11.12 -21.72
CA GLN A 284 31.83 -11.61 -20.39
C GLN A 284 33.37 -11.58 -20.23
N ALA A 285 34.13 -11.97 -21.27
CA ALA A 285 35.59 -11.95 -21.24
C ALA A 285 36.14 -10.52 -21.11
N LYS A 286 35.56 -9.56 -21.83
CA LYS A 286 35.97 -8.14 -21.76
C LYS A 286 35.58 -7.51 -20.43
N LEU A 287 34.37 -7.80 -19.93
CA LEU A 287 33.92 -7.33 -18.62
C LEU A 287 34.84 -7.84 -17.51
N LEU A 288 35.26 -9.11 -17.57
CA LEU A 288 36.20 -9.69 -16.62
C LEU A 288 37.51 -8.89 -16.57
N ARG A 289 38.10 -8.59 -17.74
CA ARG A 289 39.33 -7.78 -17.81
C ARG A 289 39.13 -6.39 -17.21
N ALA A 290 38.05 -5.71 -17.57
CA ALA A 290 37.75 -4.37 -17.07
C ALA A 290 37.56 -4.33 -15.55
N VAL A 291 36.86 -5.31 -14.98
CA VAL A 291 36.64 -5.41 -13.53
C VAL A 291 37.92 -5.81 -12.78
N GLN A 292 38.75 -6.67 -13.38
CA GLN A 292 39.97 -7.16 -12.73
C GLN A 292 41.10 -6.14 -12.75
N GLU A 293 41.31 -5.47 -13.88
CA GLU A 293 42.41 -4.52 -14.09
C GLU A 293 42.03 -3.09 -13.67
N LEU A 294 40.75 -2.83 -13.40
CA LEU A 294 40.20 -1.48 -13.19
C LEU A 294 40.67 -0.52 -14.30
N ALA A 295 40.67 -1.02 -15.52
CA ALA A 295 41.11 -0.28 -16.69
C ALA A 295 40.29 -0.71 -17.90
N VAL A 296 40.04 0.22 -18.81
CA VAL A 296 39.31 -0.04 -20.05
C VAL A 296 40.13 0.36 -21.27
N GLU A 297 40.09 -0.49 -22.28
CA GLU A 297 40.63 -0.19 -23.59
C GLU A 297 39.46 0.11 -24.52
N ARG A 298 39.49 1.29 -25.15
CA ARG A 298 38.49 1.64 -26.17
C ARG A 298 38.60 0.67 -27.32
N VAL A 299 37.48 0.42 -28.00
CA VAL A 299 37.50 -0.33 -29.26
C VAL A 299 38.48 0.39 -30.19
N GLY A 300 39.42 -0.35 -30.80
CA GLY A 300 40.46 0.20 -31.69
C GLY A 300 41.51 1.11 -31.02
N GLY A 301 41.54 1.18 -29.69
CA GLY A 301 42.55 1.89 -28.91
C GLY A 301 43.92 1.22 -28.92
N GLN A 302 44.92 1.91 -28.38
CA GLN A 302 46.31 1.45 -28.30
C GLN A 302 46.79 1.23 -26.85
N GLY A 303 45.87 1.24 -25.86
CA GLY A 303 46.25 1.01 -24.47
C GLY A 303 45.14 1.17 -23.44
N PRO A 304 45.31 0.53 -22.26
CA PRO A 304 44.35 0.57 -21.17
C PRO A 304 44.31 1.95 -20.51
N ARG A 305 43.11 2.39 -20.14
CA ARG A 305 42.85 3.62 -19.39
C ARG A 305 42.36 3.24 -17.99
N PRO A 306 43.09 3.56 -16.92
CA PRO A 306 42.65 3.23 -15.57
C PRO A 306 41.35 3.98 -15.24
N VAL A 307 40.45 3.31 -14.52
CA VAL A 307 39.18 3.85 -14.04
C VAL A 307 38.99 3.48 -12.58
N ASP A 308 38.54 4.42 -11.77
CA ASP A 308 38.25 4.20 -10.36
C ASP A 308 36.73 4.12 -10.16
N ILE A 309 36.17 2.92 -10.22
CA ILE A 309 34.72 2.72 -10.18
C ILE A 309 34.31 1.67 -9.17
N ARG A 310 33.15 1.87 -8.54
CA ARG A 310 32.42 0.79 -7.88
C ARG A 310 31.52 0.08 -8.89
N VAL A 311 31.58 -1.23 -8.93
CA VAL A 311 30.71 -2.04 -9.82
C VAL A 311 29.54 -2.62 -9.02
N VAL A 312 28.33 -2.37 -9.49
CA VAL A 312 27.10 -2.99 -8.97
C VAL A 312 26.42 -3.71 -10.13
N VAL A 313 26.11 -4.98 -9.96
CA VAL A 313 25.48 -5.79 -10.99
C VAL A 313 24.13 -6.32 -10.52
N ALA A 314 23.19 -6.46 -11.45
CA ALA A 314 21.88 -7.00 -11.19
C ALA A 314 21.50 -8.07 -12.23
N THR A 315 20.66 -9.02 -11.81
CA THR A 315 20.20 -10.13 -12.65
C THR A 315 18.85 -10.66 -12.15
N ASN A 316 18.02 -11.14 -13.07
CA ASN A 316 16.83 -11.94 -12.75
C ASN A 316 17.07 -13.46 -12.77
N LYS A 317 18.26 -13.92 -13.19
CA LYS A 317 18.67 -15.33 -13.23
C LYS A 317 19.71 -15.63 -12.16
N CYS A 318 19.67 -16.84 -11.61
CA CYS A 318 20.70 -17.37 -10.72
C CYS A 318 22.03 -17.57 -11.48
N LEU A 319 23.03 -16.72 -11.24
CA LEU A 319 24.31 -16.80 -11.95
C LEU A 319 25.06 -18.10 -11.66
N ARG A 320 24.99 -18.59 -10.41
CA ARG A 320 25.61 -19.86 -10.01
C ARG A 320 25.07 -21.04 -10.84
N GLY A 321 23.76 -21.05 -11.13
CA GLY A 321 23.16 -22.05 -12.00
C GLY A 321 23.64 -21.94 -13.45
N LEU A 322 23.82 -20.72 -13.97
CA LEU A 322 24.34 -20.49 -15.32
C LEU A 322 25.81 -20.89 -15.47
N VAL A 323 26.61 -20.73 -14.41
CA VAL A 323 27.99 -21.24 -14.35
C VAL A 323 28.00 -22.76 -14.44
N GLY A 324 27.16 -23.44 -13.65
CA GLY A 324 27.02 -24.91 -13.72
C GLY A 324 26.57 -25.42 -15.09
N ALA A 325 25.81 -24.62 -15.83
CA ALA A 325 25.36 -24.92 -17.19
C ALA A 325 26.34 -24.49 -18.29
N GLY A 326 27.51 -23.93 -17.96
CA GLY A 326 28.50 -23.45 -18.93
C GLY A 326 28.08 -22.21 -19.74
N ARG A 327 27.03 -21.51 -19.32
CA ARG A 327 26.50 -20.30 -19.98
C ARG A 327 27.07 -19.00 -19.43
N PHE A 328 27.67 -19.06 -18.25
CA PHE A 328 28.32 -17.93 -17.61
C PHE A 328 29.70 -18.35 -17.11
N ARG A 329 30.72 -17.50 -17.28
CA ARG A 329 32.07 -17.87 -16.87
C ARG A 329 32.21 -17.86 -15.34
N ALA A 330 32.85 -18.91 -14.81
CA ALA A 330 33.09 -19.04 -13.38
C ALA A 330 33.99 -17.93 -12.82
N ASP A 331 35.04 -17.54 -13.55
CA ASP A 331 35.97 -16.49 -13.16
C ASP A 331 35.29 -15.12 -13.02
N LEU A 332 34.42 -14.76 -13.96
CA LEU A 332 33.60 -13.56 -13.89
C LEU A 332 32.61 -13.61 -12.72
N TYR A 333 31.94 -14.75 -12.50
CA TYR A 333 31.01 -14.90 -11.36
C TYR A 333 31.70 -14.58 -10.03
N TYR A 334 32.89 -15.15 -9.77
CA TYR A 334 33.60 -14.90 -8.51
C TYR A 334 34.11 -13.46 -8.37
N ARG A 335 34.32 -12.72 -9.47
CA ARG A 335 34.65 -11.28 -9.41
C ARG A 335 33.43 -10.40 -9.18
N LEU A 336 32.27 -10.80 -9.69
CA LEU A 336 31.01 -10.05 -9.55
C LEU A 336 30.28 -10.32 -8.23
N ALA A 337 30.35 -11.56 -7.73
CA ALA A 337 29.68 -12.00 -6.50
C ALA A 337 30.51 -11.67 -5.24
N GLY A 338 30.91 -10.40 -5.08
CA GLY A 338 31.63 -9.94 -3.89
C GLY A 338 30.73 -9.95 -2.65
N VAL A 339 29.62 -9.21 -2.71
CA VAL A 339 28.52 -9.28 -1.75
C VAL A 339 27.21 -9.49 -2.52
N GLU A 340 26.38 -10.44 -2.07
CA GLU A 340 25.11 -10.77 -2.70
C GLU A 340 23.94 -10.16 -1.89
N LEU A 341 23.00 -9.50 -2.57
CA LEU A 341 21.72 -9.03 -2.02
C LEU A 341 20.55 -9.61 -2.82
N GLU A 342 19.56 -10.17 -2.13
CA GLU A 342 18.33 -10.66 -2.75
C GLU A 342 17.21 -9.62 -2.56
N VAL A 343 16.60 -9.19 -3.67
CA VAL A 343 15.39 -8.37 -3.66
C VAL A 343 14.17 -9.29 -3.69
N PRO A 344 13.37 -9.36 -2.62
CA PRO A 344 12.25 -10.28 -2.56
C PRO A 344 11.17 -9.88 -3.56
N PRO A 345 10.55 -10.84 -4.27
CA PRO A 345 9.41 -10.56 -5.13
C PRO A 345 8.19 -10.13 -4.31
N LEU A 346 7.29 -9.39 -4.95
CA LEU A 346 6.15 -8.73 -4.31
C LEU A 346 5.23 -9.72 -3.58
N ARG A 347 5.05 -10.93 -4.12
CA ARG A 347 4.28 -12.02 -3.46
C ARG A 347 4.87 -12.52 -2.14
N ARG A 348 6.17 -12.31 -1.88
CA ARG A 348 6.81 -12.62 -0.58
C ARG A 348 6.74 -11.44 0.41
N ARG A 349 6.23 -10.28 -0.03
CA ARG A 349 6.06 -9.05 0.77
C ARG A 349 4.68 -8.44 0.57
N ARG A 350 3.62 -9.25 0.71
CA ARG A 350 2.22 -8.84 0.44
C ARG A 350 1.77 -7.65 1.30
N GLU A 351 2.34 -7.51 2.48
CA GLU A 351 2.09 -6.38 3.41
C GLU A 351 2.45 -5.03 2.78
N ASP A 352 3.41 -5.00 1.86
CA ASP A 352 3.88 -3.77 1.21
C ASP A 352 3.02 -3.37 0.00
N ILE A 353 2.12 -4.23 -0.48
CA ILE A 353 1.35 -3.99 -1.72
C ILE A 353 0.47 -2.76 -1.60
N LEU A 354 -0.23 -2.59 -0.47
CA LEU A 354 -1.12 -1.46 -0.27
C LEU A 354 -0.34 -0.16 -0.09
N GLU A 355 0.77 -0.20 0.67
CA GLU A 355 1.67 0.96 0.86
C GLU A 355 2.24 1.43 -0.50
N LEU A 356 2.65 0.49 -1.36
CA LEU A 356 3.10 0.78 -2.72
C LEU A 356 1.97 1.35 -3.59
N ALA A 357 0.78 0.76 -3.54
CA ALA A 357 -0.36 1.23 -4.32
C ALA A 357 -0.77 2.66 -3.93
N GLU A 358 -0.81 2.95 -2.62
CA GLU A 358 -1.08 4.30 -2.10
C GLU A 358 0.01 5.28 -2.51
N TYR A 359 1.28 4.87 -2.47
CA TYR A 359 2.38 5.70 -2.97
C TYR A 359 2.20 6.05 -4.46
N PHE A 360 1.88 5.07 -5.30
CA PHE A 360 1.66 5.33 -6.74
C PHE A 360 0.44 6.23 -6.96
N LEU A 361 -0.66 6.01 -6.25
CA LEU A 361 -1.83 6.90 -6.29
C LEU A 361 -1.46 8.34 -5.89
N ALA A 362 -0.62 8.50 -4.86
CA ALA A 362 -0.16 9.80 -4.39
C ALA A 362 0.87 10.45 -5.32
N ARG A 363 1.68 9.67 -6.05
CA ARG A 363 2.64 10.24 -7.00
C ARG A 363 1.95 11.03 -8.13
N HIS A 364 0.70 10.68 -8.45
CA HIS A 364 -0.09 11.34 -9.48
C HIS A 364 -1.07 12.41 -8.94
N LEU A 365 -0.76 13.02 -7.78
CA LEU A 365 -1.58 14.01 -7.05
C LEU A 365 -2.06 15.25 -7.85
N GLY A 366 -1.63 15.42 -9.10
CA GLY A 366 -2.16 16.44 -10.01
C GLY A 366 -3.49 16.07 -10.70
N LEU A 367 -3.92 14.81 -10.64
CA LEU A 367 -5.08 14.34 -11.43
C LEU A 367 -6.36 14.16 -10.62
N ARG A 368 -6.28 13.60 -9.39
CA ARG A 368 -7.39 13.43 -8.41
C ARG A 368 -6.89 12.68 -7.18
N ARG A 369 -7.49 12.89 -6.01
CA ARG A 369 -7.17 12.11 -4.79
C ARG A 369 -8.01 10.85 -4.75
N LEU A 370 -7.53 9.81 -5.44
CA LEU A 370 -8.21 8.53 -5.55
C LEU A 370 -7.91 7.64 -4.35
N ALA A 371 -8.94 6.97 -3.82
CA ALA A 371 -8.82 5.95 -2.78
C ALA A 371 -9.13 4.56 -3.36
N LEU A 372 -8.54 3.50 -2.82
CA LEU A 372 -8.91 2.13 -3.18
C LEU A 372 -10.18 1.72 -2.41
N SER A 373 -11.13 1.07 -3.08
CA SER A 373 -12.19 0.35 -2.37
C SER A 373 -11.60 -0.85 -1.62
N GLU A 374 -12.29 -1.31 -0.57
CA GLU A 374 -11.86 -2.50 0.19
C GLU A 374 -11.73 -3.74 -0.71
N SER A 375 -12.65 -3.88 -1.66
CA SER A 375 -12.64 -4.98 -2.63
C SER A 375 -11.48 -4.89 -3.64
N ALA A 376 -11.11 -3.68 -4.07
CA ALA A 376 -9.95 -3.46 -4.92
C ALA A 376 -8.65 -3.75 -4.15
N ALA A 377 -8.54 -3.26 -2.91
CA ALA A 377 -7.41 -3.53 -2.04
C ALA A 377 -7.19 -5.03 -1.80
N GLU A 378 -8.24 -5.79 -1.53
CA GLU A 378 -8.15 -7.25 -1.36
C GLU A 378 -7.70 -7.95 -2.65
N ALA A 379 -8.21 -7.53 -3.81
CA ALA A 379 -7.79 -8.08 -5.11
C ALA A 379 -6.29 -7.84 -5.36
N LEU A 380 -5.79 -6.63 -5.07
CA LEU A 380 -4.37 -6.29 -5.18
C LEU A 380 -3.50 -7.17 -4.26
N VAL A 381 -3.90 -7.37 -3.00
CA VAL A 381 -3.14 -8.17 -2.03
C VAL A 381 -3.15 -9.67 -2.37
N THR A 382 -4.22 -10.16 -2.99
CA THR A 382 -4.39 -11.59 -3.29
C THR A 382 -3.59 -12.01 -4.53
N TYR A 383 -3.39 -11.10 -5.49
CA TYR A 383 -2.67 -11.38 -6.72
C TYR A 383 -1.18 -11.68 -6.49
N ASP A 384 -0.59 -12.53 -7.34
CA ASP A 384 0.80 -13.00 -7.18
C ASP A 384 1.85 -12.08 -7.83
N TRP A 385 1.43 -11.10 -8.62
CA TRP A 385 2.29 -10.07 -9.22
C TRP A 385 3.50 -10.63 -9.98
N PRO A 386 3.31 -11.38 -11.08
CA PRO A 386 4.41 -11.91 -11.89
C PRO A 386 5.35 -10.83 -12.43
N GLY A 387 4.86 -9.60 -12.67
CA GLY A 387 5.68 -8.44 -13.05
C GLY A 387 6.08 -7.54 -11.88
N ASN A 388 5.88 -8.01 -10.64
CA ASN A 388 6.27 -7.35 -9.39
C ASN A 388 5.77 -5.89 -9.31
N VAL A 389 6.62 -4.98 -8.80
CA VAL A 389 6.27 -3.58 -8.53
C VAL A 389 5.96 -2.82 -9.81
N ARG A 390 6.66 -3.15 -10.92
CA ARG A 390 6.44 -2.50 -12.22
C ARG A 390 5.06 -2.83 -12.80
N GLU A 391 4.56 -4.03 -12.55
CA GLU A 391 3.18 -4.40 -12.91
C GLU A 391 2.18 -3.66 -12.01
N LEU A 392 2.41 -3.62 -10.69
CA LEU A 392 1.57 -2.88 -9.75
C LEU A 392 1.44 -1.40 -10.13
N GLU A 393 2.56 -0.73 -10.43
CA GLU A 393 2.59 0.67 -10.88
C GLU A 393 1.69 0.85 -12.10
N ARG A 394 1.86 0.01 -13.14
CA ARG A 394 1.04 0.07 -14.36
C ARG A 394 -0.44 -0.17 -14.11
N VAL A 395 -0.77 -1.11 -13.21
CA VAL A 395 -2.16 -1.40 -12.85
C VAL A 395 -2.80 -0.20 -12.17
N VAL A 396 -2.08 0.43 -11.24
CA VAL A 396 -2.54 1.63 -10.53
C VAL A 396 -2.67 2.82 -11.48
N GLU A 397 -1.67 3.07 -12.34
CA GLU A 397 -1.71 4.12 -13.37
C GLU A 397 -2.91 3.95 -14.31
N ARG A 398 -3.17 2.72 -14.76
CA ARG A 398 -4.34 2.40 -15.59
C ARG A 398 -5.64 2.66 -14.85
N ALA A 399 -5.74 2.27 -13.58
CA ALA A 399 -6.92 2.50 -12.77
C ALA A 399 -7.17 4.01 -12.56
N LEU A 400 -6.12 4.80 -12.33
CA LEU A 400 -6.18 6.26 -12.26
C LEU A 400 -6.73 6.88 -13.55
N ALA A 401 -6.29 6.39 -14.71
CA ALA A 401 -6.72 6.90 -16.02
C ALA A 401 -8.16 6.53 -16.38
N LEU A 402 -8.66 5.38 -15.92
CA LEU A 402 -9.98 4.86 -16.27
C LEU A 402 -11.06 5.18 -15.23
N SER A 403 -10.69 5.45 -13.98
CA SER A 403 -11.65 5.69 -12.91
C SER A 403 -12.41 7.00 -13.14
N ARG A 404 -13.73 6.89 -13.09
CA ARG A 404 -14.65 8.03 -13.23
C ARG A 404 -14.94 8.70 -11.88
N GLU A 405 -14.77 7.98 -10.79
CA GLU A 405 -15.09 8.41 -9.42
C GLU A 405 -13.81 8.71 -8.63
N ASP A 406 -13.93 9.16 -7.38
CA ASP A 406 -12.77 9.36 -6.48
C ASP A 406 -12.35 8.07 -5.76
N VAL A 407 -12.99 6.93 -6.09
CA VAL A 407 -12.71 5.62 -5.53
C VAL A 407 -12.47 4.63 -6.67
N VAL A 408 -11.28 4.00 -6.66
CA VAL A 408 -10.93 2.90 -7.57
C VAL A 408 -11.60 1.62 -7.07
N GLY A 409 -12.53 1.11 -7.86
CA GLY A 409 -13.25 -0.13 -7.58
C GLY A 409 -12.69 -1.34 -8.34
N LEU A 410 -13.27 -2.52 -8.09
CA LEU A 410 -12.97 -3.73 -8.87
C LEU A 410 -13.14 -3.55 -10.40
N PRO A 411 -14.15 -2.83 -10.93
CA PRO A 411 -14.33 -2.66 -12.38
C PRO A 411 -13.19 -1.87 -13.05
N ASP A 412 -12.45 -1.07 -12.27
CA ASP A 412 -11.34 -0.25 -12.76
C ASP A 412 -10.03 -1.06 -12.84
N LEU A 413 -9.99 -2.24 -12.21
CA LEU A 413 -8.84 -3.14 -12.22
C LEU A 413 -8.88 -4.09 -13.43
N PRO A 414 -7.70 -4.52 -13.93
CA PRO A 414 -7.62 -5.53 -14.98
C PRO A 414 -8.34 -6.84 -14.63
N ALA A 415 -8.84 -7.52 -15.66
CA ALA A 415 -9.59 -8.77 -15.53
C ALA A 415 -8.76 -9.89 -14.86
N GLU A 416 -7.44 -9.83 -15.00
CA GLU A 416 -6.49 -10.79 -14.43
C GLU A 416 -6.45 -10.71 -12.89
N LEU A 417 -6.62 -9.51 -12.33
CA LEU A 417 -6.69 -9.28 -10.88
C LEU A 417 -8.07 -9.60 -10.33
N THR A 418 -9.10 -9.42 -11.16
CA THR A 418 -10.47 -9.74 -10.80
C THR A 418 -10.83 -11.19 -11.12
N ARG A 419 -9.95 -12.00 -11.73
CA ARG A 419 -10.28 -13.35 -12.25
C ARG A 419 -10.98 -14.23 -11.22
N THR A 420 -10.53 -14.21 -9.98
CA THR A 420 -11.16 -14.99 -8.90
C THR A 420 -12.55 -14.45 -8.47
N TYR A 421 -12.78 -13.15 -8.62
CA TYR A 421 -14.07 -12.49 -8.41
C TYR A 421 -14.99 -12.62 -9.64
N ALA A 422 -14.45 -12.47 -10.85
CA ALA A 422 -15.14 -12.54 -12.13
C ALA A 422 -15.60 -13.96 -12.46
N GLU A 423 -14.77 -14.99 -12.22
CA GLU A 423 -15.16 -16.40 -12.41
C GLU A 423 -16.35 -16.82 -11.52
N VAL A 424 -16.55 -16.16 -10.37
CA VAL A 424 -17.66 -16.44 -9.46
C VAL A 424 -18.87 -15.54 -9.74
N LEU A 425 -18.67 -14.22 -9.78
CA LEU A 425 -19.74 -13.22 -9.86
C LEU A 425 -20.25 -13.01 -11.27
N GLN A 426 -19.38 -13.00 -12.29
CA GLN A 426 -19.76 -12.64 -13.65
C GLN A 426 -20.74 -13.66 -14.27
N PRO A 427 -20.56 -14.99 -14.15
CA PRO A 427 -21.57 -15.92 -14.63
C PRO A 427 -22.85 -15.89 -13.78
N SER A 428 -22.77 -15.62 -12.47
CA SER A 428 -23.96 -15.58 -11.60
C SER A 428 -24.85 -14.35 -11.84
N ILE A 429 -24.24 -13.20 -12.13
CA ILE A 429 -24.97 -11.97 -12.48
C ILE A 429 -25.51 -12.08 -13.91
N ALA A 430 -24.72 -12.60 -14.86
CA ALA A 430 -25.14 -12.74 -16.26
C ALA A 430 -26.26 -13.77 -16.47
N HIS A 431 -26.33 -14.83 -15.65
CA HIS A 431 -27.31 -15.92 -15.80
C HIS A 431 -28.41 -15.92 -14.72
N ALA A 432 -28.52 -14.87 -13.90
CA ALA A 432 -29.51 -14.77 -12.81
C ALA A 432 -29.57 -16.05 -11.94
N GLU A 433 -28.41 -16.55 -11.53
CA GLU A 433 -28.31 -17.88 -10.95
C GLU A 433 -28.95 -17.98 -9.56
N THR A 434 -29.44 -19.18 -9.23
CA THR A 434 -29.95 -19.46 -7.88
C THR A 434 -28.83 -19.34 -6.84
N MET A 435 -29.19 -18.95 -5.62
CA MET A 435 -28.30 -18.94 -4.43
C MET A 435 -27.52 -20.26 -4.26
N ARG A 436 -28.12 -21.39 -4.65
CA ARG A 436 -27.48 -22.71 -4.56
C ARG A 436 -26.37 -22.90 -5.59
N ALA A 437 -26.56 -22.40 -6.82
CA ALA A 437 -25.56 -22.43 -7.88
C ALA A 437 -24.38 -21.50 -7.56
N TRP A 438 -24.68 -20.27 -7.10
CA TRP A 438 -23.66 -19.33 -6.62
C TRP A 438 -22.85 -19.92 -5.45
N GLY A 439 -23.55 -20.42 -4.42
CA GLY A 439 -22.90 -21.03 -3.25
C GLY A 439 -22.05 -22.26 -3.61
N SER A 440 -22.48 -23.05 -4.60
CA SER A 440 -21.70 -24.20 -5.09
C SER A 440 -20.39 -23.78 -5.77
N ARG A 441 -20.43 -22.73 -6.60
CA ARG A 441 -19.24 -22.20 -7.27
C ARG A 441 -18.29 -21.53 -6.29
N TYR A 442 -18.81 -20.69 -5.40
CA TYR A 442 -18.03 -20.05 -4.35
C TYR A 442 -17.38 -21.08 -3.41
N ALA A 443 -18.11 -22.14 -3.04
CA ALA A 443 -17.58 -23.22 -2.21
C ALA A 443 -16.43 -23.99 -2.89
N ARG A 444 -16.49 -24.24 -4.21
CA ARG A 444 -15.38 -24.87 -4.96
C ARG A 444 -14.14 -23.97 -4.99
N LEU A 445 -14.35 -22.68 -5.21
CA LEU A 445 -13.28 -21.69 -5.25
C LEU A 445 -12.56 -21.58 -3.90
N VAL A 446 -13.30 -21.50 -2.79
CA VAL A 446 -12.71 -21.47 -1.44
C VAL A 446 -12.02 -22.80 -1.12
N LEU A 447 -12.54 -23.94 -1.59
CA LEU A 447 -11.89 -25.24 -1.43
C LEU A 447 -10.54 -25.30 -2.16
N GLU A 448 -10.45 -24.82 -3.40
CA GLU A 448 -9.19 -24.76 -4.15
C GLU A 448 -8.19 -23.79 -3.49
N ARG A 449 -8.63 -22.61 -3.03
CA ARG A 449 -7.78 -21.67 -2.26
C ARG A 449 -7.25 -22.27 -0.95
N CYS A 450 -7.99 -23.19 -0.34
CA CYS A 450 -7.55 -23.92 0.84
C CYS A 450 -6.67 -25.15 0.51
N GLY A 451 -6.20 -25.30 -0.73
CA GLY A 451 -5.39 -26.45 -1.16
C GLY A 451 -6.16 -27.77 -1.07
N ARG A 452 -7.48 -27.73 -1.34
CA ARG A 452 -8.43 -28.86 -1.19
C ARG A 452 -8.60 -29.36 0.25
N ASN A 453 -8.16 -28.59 1.25
CA ASN A 453 -8.42 -28.89 2.65
C ASN A 453 -9.86 -28.52 3.03
N LYS A 454 -10.73 -29.54 3.13
CA LYS A 454 -12.16 -29.38 3.40
C LYS A 454 -12.47 -28.78 4.79
N ARG A 455 -11.66 -29.08 5.82
CA ARG A 455 -11.86 -28.52 7.17
C ARG A 455 -11.61 -27.02 7.16
N ARG A 456 -10.46 -26.61 6.61
CA ARG A 456 -10.10 -25.19 6.46
C ARG A 456 -11.11 -24.43 5.61
N ALA A 457 -11.61 -25.06 4.54
CA ALA A 457 -12.66 -24.46 3.71
C ALA A 457 -13.99 -24.24 4.48
N CYS A 458 -14.39 -25.18 5.34
CA CYS A 458 -15.58 -25.02 6.19
C CYS A 458 -15.43 -23.86 7.18
N GLU A 459 -14.26 -23.73 7.81
CA GLU A 459 -13.95 -22.64 8.73
C GLU A 459 -14.02 -21.27 8.03
N VAL A 460 -13.41 -21.16 6.84
CA VAL A 460 -13.42 -19.93 6.05
C VAL A 460 -14.82 -19.57 5.56
N LEU A 461 -15.61 -20.55 5.12
CA LEU A 461 -16.97 -20.34 4.64
C LEU A 461 -17.99 -20.16 5.77
N GLY A 462 -17.65 -20.51 7.01
CA GLY A 462 -18.59 -20.51 8.14
C GLY A 462 -19.72 -21.52 8.01
N ILE A 463 -19.51 -22.63 7.28
CA ILE A 463 -20.54 -23.65 7.01
C ILE A 463 -20.15 -25.01 7.57
N SER A 464 -21.14 -25.87 7.84
CA SER A 464 -20.88 -27.24 8.27
C SER A 464 -20.26 -28.07 7.14
N TYR A 465 -19.52 -29.12 7.50
CA TYR A 465 -18.95 -30.08 6.54
C TYR A 465 -20.02 -30.70 5.62
N HIS A 466 -21.19 -31.03 6.18
CA HIS A 466 -22.32 -31.56 5.42
C HIS A 466 -22.85 -30.54 4.39
N THR A 467 -22.93 -29.26 4.76
CA THR A 467 -23.33 -28.16 3.87
C THR A 467 -22.32 -27.97 2.74
N LEU A 468 -21.02 -27.99 3.05
CA LEU A 468 -19.96 -27.95 2.05
C LEU A 468 -20.09 -29.12 1.06
N GLN A 469 -20.29 -30.33 1.56
CA GLN A 469 -20.43 -31.52 0.71
C GLN A 469 -21.69 -31.46 -0.19
N SER A 470 -22.79 -30.92 0.33
CA SER A 470 -24.01 -30.64 -0.46
C SER A 470 -23.74 -29.62 -1.59
N TYR A 471 -22.97 -28.57 -1.32
CA TYR A 471 -22.57 -27.59 -2.33
C TYR A 471 -21.63 -28.18 -3.39
N LEU A 472 -20.69 -29.04 -3.00
CA LEU A 472 -19.77 -29.68 -3.94
C LEU A 472 -20.48 -30.69 -4.87
N ARG A 473 -21.49 -31.41 -4.36
CA ARG A 473 -22.30 -32.37 -5.13
C ARG A 473 -23.27 -31.71 -6.10
N TYR A 474 -23.58 -30.44 -5.92
CA TYR A 474 -24.51 -29.71 -6.78
C TYR A 474 -23.90 -29.46 -8.16
N GLN A 475 -24.37 -30.17 -9.19
CA GLN A 475 -23.97 -29.92 -10.57
C GLN A 475 -24.77 -28.74 -11.12
N THR A 476 -24.08 -27.65 -11.46
CA THR A 476 -24.67 -26.54 -12.22
C THR A 476 -25.08 -27.07 -13.59
N ARG A 477 -26.38 -27.19 -13.85
CA ARG A 477 -26.88 -27.36 -15.21
C ARG A 477 -26.52 -26.09 -15.96
N SER A 478 -25.62 -26.16 -16.93
CA SER A 478 -25.50 -25.08 -17.92
C SER A 478 -26.82 -25.05 -18.66
N THR A 479 -27.62 -24.01 -18.44
CA THR A 479 -28.69 -23.66 -19.38
C THR A 479 -27.99 -23.17 -20.64
N GLY A 480 -27.71 -24.11 -21.55
CA GLY A 480 -27.29 -23.81 -22.90
C GLY A 480 -28.43 -23.12 -23.62
N THR A 481 -28.39 -21.79 -23.69
CA THR A 481 -29.16 -21.06 -24.69
C THR A 481 -28.46 -21.27 -26.02
N SER A 482 -29.00 -22.21 -26.80
CA SER A 482 -28.76 -22.33 -28.23
C SER A 482 -29.01 -20.98 -28.89
N VAL A 483 -27.93 -20.34 -29.39
CA VAL A 483 -28.05 -19.25 -30.34
C VAL A 483 -28.26 -19.90 -31.70
N ALA A 484 -29.48 -19.81 -32.21
CA ALA A 484 -29.84 -20.23 -33.55
C ALA A 484 -29.16 -19.34 -34.61
N GLY A 485 -28.40 -19.98 -35.51
CA GLY A 485 -28.43 -19.68 -36.95
C GLY A 485 -27.35 -18.75 -37.54
N SER A 486 -26.36 -19.36 -38.19
CA SER A 486 -26.02 -19.04 -39.60
C SER A 486 -25.14 -20.14 -40.16
N GLY A 487 -25.60 -20.80 -41.23
CA GLY A 487 -25.03 -22.03 -41.74
C GLY A 487 -23.82 -21.87 -42.67
N SER A 488 -23.11 -22.98 -42.85
CA SER A 488 -22.47 -23.37 -44.11
C SER A 488 -22.39 -24.90 -44.16
N ALA A 489 -22.70 -25.46 -45.33
CA ALA A 489 -22.95 -26.86 -45.64
C ALA A 489 -21.70 -27.78 -45.55
N PRO A 490 -21.85 -29.11 -45.69
CA PRO A 490 -20.89 -30.11 -45.20
C PRO A 490 -19.84 -30.50 -46.25
N ALA A 491 -18.66 -30.91 -45.81
CA ALA A 491 -17.67 -31.58 -46.64
C ALA A 491 -17.03 -32.77 -45.91
N ALA A 492 -17.38 -33.95 -46.39
CA ALA A 492 -16.60 -35.18 -46.55
C ALA A 492 -15.71 -35.70 -45.39
N SER A 493 -16.09 -36.90 -44.93
CA SER A 493 -15.22 -37.88 -44.27
C SER A 493 -13.94 -38.16 -45.09
N PRO A 494 -12.89 -38.67 -44.42
CA PRO A 494 -12.45 -39.99 -44.84
C PRO A 494 -12.27 -40.97 -43.67
N ALA A 495 -12.58 -42.22 -44.01
CA ALA A 495 -12.37 -43.41 -43.21
C ALA A 495 -10.87 -43.69 -42.99
N SER A 496 -10.54 -44.24 -41.82
CA SER A 496 -9.43 -45.17 -41.61
C SER A 496 -9.67 -45.87 -40.26
N SER A 497 -10.22 -47.09 -40.27
CA SER A 497 -9.50 -48.36 -40.45
C SER A 497 -8.50 -48.62 -39.31
N LEU A 498 -8.96 -49.27 -38.24
CA LEU A 498 -8.14 -50.16 -37.41
C LEU A 498 -9.02 -51.34 -36.98
N ALA A 499 -8.85 -52.44 -37.70
CA ALA A 499 -9.49 -53.73 -37.47
C ALA A 499 -8.81 -54.49 -36.34
N GLN A 500 -9.62 -55.12 -35.48
CA GLN A 500 -9.22 -56.29 -34.69
C GLN A 500 -9.68 -57.56 -35.44
N PRO A 501 -8.92 -58.67 -35.43
CA PRO A 501 -9.40 -59.94 -35.96
C PRO A 501 -10.06 -60.74 -34.84
N HIS A 502 -11.32 -61.15 -35.06
CA HIS A 502 -11.89 -62.30 -34.37
C HIS A 502 -12.21 -63.38 -35.41
N ARG A 503 -11.55 -64.53 -35.24
CA ARG A 503 -11.88 -65.82 -35.86
C ARG A 503 -13.20 -66.31 -35.29
N ASP A 504 -14.10 -66.78 -36.16
CA ASP A 504 -14.98 -67.93 -35.97
C ASP A 504 -15.57 -68.31 -37.35
N THR A 505 -15.03 -69.34 -38.00
CA THR A 505 -15.61 -70.70 -38.11
C THR A 505 -16.90 -70.81 -38.94
N ARG A 506 -16.76 -70.96 -40.27
CA ARG A 506 -17.13 -72.16 -41.05
C ARG A 506 -16.87 -71.95 -42.54
#